data_AF-A0A1I3HBN9-F1
#
_entry.id   AF-A0A1I3HBN9-F1
#
_cell.length_a   1.000
_cell.length_b   1.000
_cell.length_c   1.000
_cell.angle_alpha   90.00
_cell.angle_beta   90.00
_cell.angle_gamma   90.00
#
_symmetry.space_group_name_H-M   'P 1'
#
loop_
_entity.id
_entity.type
_entity.pdbx_description
1 polymer ?
#
loop_
_entity_poly.entity_id
_entity_poly.type
_entity_poly.pdbx_seq_one_letter_code
_entity_poly.pdbx_strand_id
1 'polypeptide(L)'
;MRDMDAAHEDDYFARLRELRAAGETEAFGKALREAGFTPLRRFLDAFRHYLRTYGEAECAQASELLKRAKQAVPEPGRMSPSWTYVWREYDGIVRTKAQVFRDVPAADRDGEWQVLLDNPHSNQNIAVYPGLDFLEAAYMFAYFRTELANNEYIRLQKIATVMTLTGADSDGLQPIASL
;
A
#
# COMPACT_ATOMS: atom_id res chain seq x y z
N MET A 1 32.74 -13.70 21.78
CA MET A 1 31.69 -14.48 22.46
C MET A 1 31.15 -13.62 23.58
N ARG A 2 29.85 -13.29 23.52
CA ARG A 2 29.07 -12.35 24.35
C ARG A 2 29.38 -10.87 24.04
N ASP A 3 28.42 -10.00 23.71
CA ASP A 3 26.98 -10.01 23.98
C ASP A 3 26.13 -9.95 22.70
N MET A 4 25.14 -10.83 22.66
CA MET A 4 24.13 -11.00 21.62
C MET A 4 22.77 -10.73 22.25
N ASP A 5 22.60 -9.54 22.86
CA ASP A 5 21.47 -9.26 23.74
C ASP A 5 21.00 -7.79 23.67
N ALA A 6 20.51 -7.38 22.49
CA ALA A 6 19.79 -6.11 22.31
C ALA A 6 18.66 -6.20 21.27
N ALA A 7 18.03 -7.36 21.13
CA ALA A 7 16.95 -7.60 20.15
C ALA A 7 15.56 -7.75 20.81
N HIS A 8 15.30 -7.00 21.88
CA HIS A 8 13.93 -6.62 22.26
C HIS A 8 13.64 -5.22 21.72
N GLU A 9 13.78 -5.02 20.40
CA GLU A 9 13.36 -3.77 19.75
C GLU A 9 11.82 -3.74 19.69
N ASP A 10 11.22 -2.84 20.46
CA ASP A 10 9.77 -2.64 20.59
C ASP A 10 9.00 -2.74 19.25
N ASP A 11 8.31 -3.87 19.03
CA ASP A 11 7.33 -4.00 17.95
C ASP A 11 6.02 -3.30 18.36
N TYR A 12 6.00 -1.98 18.20
CA TYR A 12 4.83 -1.16 18.49
C TYR A 12 3.60 -1.55 17.65
N PHE A 13 3.79 -2.13 16.46
CA PHE A 13 2.66 -2.55 15.64
C PHE A 13 2.03 -3.83 16.18
N ALA A 14 2.82 -4.83 16.58
CA ALA A 14 2.32 -6.01 17.28
C ALA A 14 1.58 -5.62 18.56
N ARG A 15 2.16 -4.70 19.36
CA ARG A 15 1.50 -4.17 20.58
C ARG A 15 0.16 -3.50 20.28
N LEU A 16 0.05 -2.72 19.21
CA LEU A 16 -1.22 -2.10 18.78
C LEU A 16 -2.30 -3.16 18.51
N ARG A 17 -1.94 -4.30 17.91
CA ARG A 17 -2.89 -5.40 17.60
C ARG A 17 -3.45 -6.06 18.85
N GLU A 18 -2.70 -6.05 19.94
CA GLU A 18 -3.07 -6.69 21.20
C GLU A 18 -3.92 -5.79 22.10
N LEU A 19 -3.95 -4.47 21.88
CA LEU A 19 -4.75 -3.54 22.68
C LEU A 19 -6.23 -3.93 22.63
N ARG A 20 -6.88 -3.97 23.79
CA ARG A 20 -8.30 -4.31 23.93
C ARG A 20 -9.13 -3.20 24.55
N ALA A 21 -8.50 -2.31 25.34
CA ALA A 21 -9.20 -1.24 26.04
C ALA A 21 -8.78 0.17 25.59
N ALA A 22 -9.69 1.14 25.73
CA ALA A 22 -9.44 2.53 25.34
C ALA A 22 -8.29 3.17 26.13
N GLY A 23 -8.19 2.90 27.44
CA GLY A 23 -7.10 3.41 28.29
C GLY A 23 -5.71 2.89 27.91
N GLU A 24 -5.63 1.70 27.31
CA GLU A 24 -4.37 1.14 26.81
C GLU A 24 -3.85 1.89 25.56
N THR A 25 -4.77 2.48 24.78
CA THR A 25 -4.44 3.22 23.55
C THR A 25 -3.72 4.53 23.86
N GLU A 26 -4.16 5.25 24.90
CA GLU A 26 -3.52 6.50 25.33
C GLU A 26 -2.11 6.24 25.90
N ALA A 27 -1.97 5.22 26.75
CA ALA A 27 -0.68 4.82 27.31
C ALA A 27 0.30 4.37 26.21
N PHE A 28 -0.17 3.57 25.24
CA PHE A 28 0.60 3.18 24.06
C PHE A 28 1.05 4.42 23.25
N GLY A 29 0.13 5.34 22.97
CA GLY A 29 0.43 6.55 22.20
C GLY A 29 1.40 7.50 22.90
N LYS A 30 1.37 7.56 24.24
CA LYS A 30 2.36 8.29 25.03
C LYS A 30 3.74 7.62 24.93
N ALA A 31 3.82 6.31 25.16
CA ALA A 31 5.07 5.56 25.08
C ALA A 31 5.74 5.70 23.69
N LEU A 32 4.96 5.56 22.61
CA LEU A 32 5.46 5.68 21.25
C LEU A 32 5.99 7.10 20.93
N ARG A 33 5.34 8.15 21.44
CA ARG A 33 5.82 9.53 21.27
C ARG A 33 7.08 9.82 22.07
N GLU A 34 7.18 9.32 23.30
CA GLU A 34 8.37 9.46 24.16
C GLU A 34 9.57 8.67 23.60
N ALA A 35 9.32 7.55 22.92
CA ALA A 35 10.36 6.77 22.23
C ALA A 35 10.95 7.51 21.01
N GLY A 36 10.24 8.54 20.49
CA GLY A 36 10.77 9.47 19.50
C GLY A 36 10.58 9.05 18.04
N PHE A 37 11.38 9.65 17.16
CA PHE A 37 11.21 9.56 15.71
C PHE A 37 11.37 8.14 15.14
N THR A 38 12.46 7.44 15.48
CA THR A 38 12.78 6.13 14.88
C THR A 38 11.74 5.07 15.21
N PRO A 39 11.27 4.92 16.46
CA PRO A 39 10.19 3.98 16.78
C PRO A 39 8.88 4.32 16.07
N LEU A 40 8.49 5.60 16.00
CA LEU A 40 7.30 6.01 15.27
C LEU A 40 7.41 5.73 13.77
N ARG A 41 8.58 5.97 13.16
CA ARG A 41 8.83 5.60 11.77
C ARG A 41 8.64 4.10 11.53
N ARG A 42 9.28 3.25 12.35
CA ARG A 42 9.17 1.79 12.24
C ARG A 42 7.73 1.31 12.42
N PHE A 43 7.00 1.92 13.36
CA PHE A 43 5.57 1.67 13.54
C PHE A 43 4.76 1.98 12.28
N LEU A 44 4.97 3.15 11.68
CA LEU A 44 4.29 3.55 10.43
C LEU A 44 4.66 2.62 9.27
N ASP A 45 5.95 2.27 9.13
CA ASP A 45 6.42 1.35 8.09
C ASP A 45 5.79 -0.05 8.25
N ALA A 46 5.73 -0.57 9.48
CA ALA A 46 5.06 -1.83 9.79
C ALA A 46 3.55 -1.78 9.53
N PHE A 47 2.90 -0.67 9.86
CA PHE A 47 1.49 -0.45 9.56
C PHE A 47 1.24 -0.43 8.04
N ARG A 48 2.08 0.28 7.28
CA ARG A 48 2.00 0.30 5.81
C ARG A 48 2.21 -1.08 5.21
N HIS A 49 3.16 -1.85 5.74
CA HIS A 49 3.39 -3.22 5.31
C HIS A 49 2.14 -4.08 5.54
N TYR A 50 1.51 -4.00 6.72
CA TYR A 50 0.23 -4.65 6.98
C TYR A 50 -0.85 -4.21 5.99
N LEU A 51 -0.98 -2.92 5.70
CA LEU A 51 -1.94 -2.41 4.71
C LEU A 51 -1.76 -3.01 3.32
N ARG A 52 -0.51 -3.31 2.94
CA ARG A 52 -0.19 -4.00 1.69
C ARG A 52 -0.70 -5.44 1.70
N THR A 53 -0.49 -6.18 2.78
CA THR A 53 -0.64 -7.63 2.80
C THR A 53 -1.96 -8.14 3.37
N TYR A 54 -2.76 -7.33 4.08
CA TYR A 54 -4.01 -7.85 4.68
C TYR A 54 -5.02 -8.27 3.60
N GLY A 55 -5.68 -9.40 3.83
CA GLY A 55 -6.70 -9.97 2.95
C GLY A 55 -8.13 -9.54 3.30
N GLU A 56 -9.11 -10.03 2.54
CA GLU A 56 -10.52 -9.70 2.73
C GLU A 56 -11.02 -9.96 4.15
N ALA A 57 -10.65 -11.11 4.74
CA ALA A 57 -11.05 -11.51 6.09
C ALA A 57 -10.61 -10.52 7.18
N GLU A 58 -9.58 -9.71 6.90
CA GLU A 58 -8.99 -8.77 7.85
C GLU A 58 -9.48 -7.33 7.66
N CYS A 59 -10.42 -7.05 6.73
CA CYS A 59 -10.89 -5.68 6.45
C CYS A 59 -11.43 -4.96 7.69
N ALA A 60 -12.23 -5.67 8.49
CA ALA A 60 -12.77 -5.13 9.74
C ALA A 60 -11.65 -4.83 10.75
N GLN A 61 -10.69 -5.74 10.87
CA GLN A 61 -9.52 -5.56 11.73
C GLN A 61 -8.65 -4.38 11.27
N ALA A 62 -8.40 -4.24 9.97
CA ALA A 62 -7.63 -3.12 9.42
C ALA A 62 -8.25 -1.77 9.74
N SER A 63 -9.58 -1.67 9.66
CA SER A 63 -10.33 -0.45 9.98
C SER A 63 -10.22 -0.10 11.47
N GLU A 64 -10.33 -1.10 12.33
CA GLU A 64 -10.22 -0.93 13.78
C GLU A 64 -8.78 -0.59 14.23
N LEU A 65 -7.76 -1.26 13.66
CA LEU A 65 -6.36 -0.94 13.93
C LEU A 65 -6.03 0.50 13.53
N LEU A 66 -6.53 0.95 12.37
CA LEU A 66 -6.30 2.32 11.92
C LEU A 66 -6.95 3.33 12.86
N LYS A 67 -8.18 3.05 13.32
CA LYS A 67 -8.86 3.90 14.31
C LYS A 67 -8.05 4.02 15.60
N ARG A 68 -7.52 2.91 16.12
CA ARG A 68 -6.66 2.91 17.32
C ARG A 68 -5.35 3.66 17.10
N ALA A 69 -4.68 3.45 15.97
CA ALA A 69 -3.45 4.17 15.63
C ALA A 69 -3.68 5.68 15.57
N LYS A 70 -4.78 6.13 14.94
CA LYS A 70 -5.20 7.55 14.90
C LYS A 70 -5.49 8.12 16.29
N GLN A 71 -6.04 7.33 17.20
CA GLN A 71 -6.27 7.74 18.59
C GLN A 71 -4.96 7.85 19.39
N ALA A 72 -4.06 6.87 19.22
CA ALA A 72 -2.78 6.84 19.90
C ALA A 72 -1.84 7.98 19.48
N VAL A 73 -1.78 8.26 18.18
CA VAL A 73 -0.89 9.28 17.60
C VAL A 73 -1.71 10.15 16.65
N PRO A 74 -2.52 11.10 17.15
CA PRO A 74 -3.44 11.88 16.30
C PRO A 74 -2.72 12.80 15.31
N GLU A 75 -1.55 13.31 15.68
CA GLU A 75 -0.80 14.29 14.88
C GLU A 75 0.66 13.85 14.65
N PRO A 76 0.91 12.78 13.87
CA PRO A 76 2.27 12.31 13.59
C PRO A 76 3.11 13.37 12.86
N GLY A 77 2.45 14.29 12.15
CA GLY A 77 3.05 15.49 11.55
C GLY A 77 3.89 16.35 12.50
N ARG A 78 3.58 16.34 13.81
CA ARG A 78 4.39 17.07 14.82
C ARG A 78 5.77 16.46 15.03
N MET A 79 5.91 15.15 14.82
CA MET A 79 7.21 14.47 14.88
C MET A 79 7.96 14.62 13.55
N SER A 80 7.24 14.54 12.42
CA SER A 80 7.82 14.80 11.10
C SER A 80 6.76 15.32 10.13
N PRO A 81 7.00 16.45 9.45
CA PRO A 81 6.05 17.00 8.47
C PRO A 81 5.67 16.02 7.33
N SER A 82 6.55 15.08 6.99
CA SER A 82 6.26 14.04 5.98
C SER A 82 5.10 13.11 6.37
N TRP A 83 4.73 13.05 7.65
CA TRP A 83 3.64 12.22 8.16
C TRP A 83 2.33 12.98 8.33
N THR A 84 2.26 14.26 7.96
CA THR A 84 1.06 15.10 8.14
C THR A 84 -0.22 14.46 7.59
N TYR A 85 -0.13 13.75 6.46
CA TYR A 85 -1.28 13.15 5.78
C TYR A 85 -1.32 11.61 5.88
N VAL A 86 -0.44 10.98 6.66
CA VAL A 86 -0.29 9.51 6.68
C VAL A 86 -1.59 8.80 7.06
N TRP A 87 -2.36 9.36 8.00
CA TRP A 87 -3.66 8.79 8.38
C TRP A 87 -4.73 8.94 7.33
N ARG A 88 -4.71 10.02 6.54
CA ARG A 88 -5.63 10.19 5.42
C ARG A 88 -5.31 9.18 4.32
N GLU A 89 -4.03 8.98 4.04
CA GLU A 89 -3.55 7.96 3.10
C GLU A 89 -4.00 6.56 3.54
N TYR A 90 -3.71 6.16 4.78
CA TYR A 90 -4.06 4.83 5.28
C TYR A 90 -5.57 4.59 5.30
N ASP A 91 -6.36 5.60 5.65
CA ASP A 91 -7.83 5.55 5.61
C ASP A 91 -8.35 5.34 4.18
N GLY A 92 -7.77 6.07 3.22
CA GLY A 92 -8.05 5.89 1.80
C GLY A 92 -7.73 4.48 1.30
N ILE A 93 -6.60 3.90 1.75
CA ILE A 93 -6.19 2.54 1.42
C ILE A 93 -7.19 1.52 1.99
N VAL A 94 -7.48 1.60 3.29
CA VAL A 94 -8.41 0.67 3.97
C VAL A 94 -9.78 0.68 3.30
N ARG A 95 -10.34 1.88 3.07
CA ARG A 95 -11.65 2.02 2.44
C ARG A 95 -11.67 1.48 1.01
N THR A 96 -10.63 1.77 0.23
CA THR A 96 -10.60 1.37 -1.19
C THR A 96 -10.37 -0.12 -1.36
N LYS A 97 -9.43 -0.73 -0.61
CA LYS A 97 -9.25 -2.20 -0.64
C LYS A 97 -10.52 -2.92 -0.21
N ALA A 98 -11.19 -2.48 0.85
CA ALA A 98 -12.46 -3.05 1.28
C ALA A 98 -13.56 -2.95 0.19
N GLN A 99 -13.59 -1.85 -0.57
CA GLN A 99 -14.49 -1.72 -1.71
C GLN A 99 -14.13 -2.71 -2.83
N VAL A 100 -12.85 -2.82 -3.20
CA VAL A 100 -12.36 -3.75 -4.23
C VAL A 100 -12.69 -5.21 -3.88
N PHE A 101 -12.50 -5.61 -2.62
CA PHE A 101 -12.89 -6.95 -2.17
C PHE A 101 -14.39 -7.22 -2.33
N ARG A 102 -15.25 -6.22 -2.04
CA ARG A 102 -16.70 -6.36 -2.24
C ARG A 102 -17.10 -6.42 -3.71
N ASP A 103 -16.46 -5.61 -4.55
CA ASP A 103 -16.83 -5.46 -5.96
C ASP A 103 -16.31 -6.59 -6.84
N VAL A 104 -15.22 -7.25 -6.43
CA VAL A 104 -14.62 -8.39 -7.16
C VAL A 104 -14.88 -9.68 -6.37
N PRO A 105 -15.81 -10.54 -6.82
CA PRO A 105 -16.11 -11.80 -6.17
C PRO A 105 -14.88 -12.68 -6.02
N ALA A 106 -14.81 -13.48 -4.95
CA ALA A 106 -13.66 -14.35 -4.69
C ALA A 106 -13.30 -15.28 -5.86
N ALA A 107 -14.31 -15.79 -6.57
CA ALA A 107 -14.13 -16.65 -7.75
C ALA A 107 -13.43 -15.95 -8.93
N ASP A 108 -13.46 -14.61 -8.98
CA ASP A 108 -12.91 -13.83 -10.09
C ASP A 108 -11.51 -13.27 -9.79
N ARG A 109 -10.95 -13.52 -8.60
CA ARG A 109 -9.70 -12.90 -8.15
C ARG A 109 -8.45 -13.59 -8.71
N ASP A 110 -8.51 -14.88 -8.98
CA ASP A 110 -7.35 -15.62 -9.46
C ASP A 110 -6.92 -15.18 -10.86
N GLY A 111 -5.61 -15.10 -11.08
CA GLY A 111 -5.00 -14.69 -12.34
C GLY A 111 -4.20 -13.40 -12.21
N GLU A 112 -3.76 -12.89 -13.36
CA GLU A 112 -2.96 -11.67 -13.43
C GLU A 112 -3.85 -10.42 -13.43
N TRP A 113 -3.42 -9.41 -12.69
CA TRP A 113 -4.02 -8.10 -12.61
C TRP A 113 -3.03 -7.02 -13.00
N GLN A 114 -3.57 -5.87 -13.40
CA GLN A 114 -2.81 -4.66 -13.64
C GLN A 114 -3.51 -3.43 -13.08
N VAL A 115 -2.70 -2.41 -12.77
CA VAL A 115 -3.17 -1.08 -12.39
C VAL A 115 -2.67 -0.08 -13.43
N LEU A 116 -3.57 0.74 -13.98
CA LEU A 116 -3.26 1.80 -14.93
C LEU A 116 -3.57 3.16 -14.32
N LEU A 117 -2.66 4.12 -14.48
CA LEU A 117 -2.90 5.54 -14.19
C LEU A 117 -2.73 6.33 -15.46
N ASP A 118 -3.69 7.20 -15.73
CA ASP A 118 -3.68 8.04 -16.92
C ASP A 118 -4.30 9.41 -16.62
N ASN A 119 -3.90 10.39 -17.42
CA ASN A 119 -4.46 11.72 -17.47
C ASN A 119 -4.84 12.01 -18.93
N PRO A 120 -6.14 11.92 -19.29
CA PRO A 120 -6.59 12.07 -20.68
C PRO A 120 -6.40 13.49 -21.23
N HIS A 121 -6.00 14.44 -20.37
CA HIS A 121 -5.74 15.82 -20.70
C HIS A 121 -4.24 16.16 -20.72
N SER A 122 -3.37 15.14 -20.59
CA SER A 122 -1.92 15.27 -20.59
C SER A 122 -1.32 14.51 -21.77
N ASN A 123 -0.16 14.96 -22.25
CA ASN A 123 0.66 14.22 -23.21
C ASN A 123 1.64 13.26 -22.51
N GLN A 124 1.48 13.03 -21.21
CA GLN A 124 2.30 12.09 -20.45
C GLN A 124 1.96 10.64 -20.80
N ASN A 125 2.96 9.77 -20.64
CA ASN A 125 2.76 8.34 -20.83
C ASN A 125 1.84 7.77 -19.73
N ILE A 126 0.98 6.84 -20.12
CA ILE A 126 0.18 6.03 -19.19
C ILE A 126 1.14 5.19 -18.34
N ALA A 127 1.01 5.28 -17.02
CA ALA A 127 1.73 4.39 -16.12
C ALA A 127 0.96 3.07 -16.00
N VAL A 128 1.65 1.95 -16.24
CA VAL A 128 1.08 0.61 -16.18
C VAL A 128 1.90 -0.24 -15.22
N TYR A 129 1.22 -0.91 -14.30
CA TYR A 129 1.78 -1.88 -13.37
C TYR A 129 1.18 -3.25 -13.66
N PRO A 130 1.77 -4.04 -14.57
CA PRO A 130 1.28 -5.37 -14.95
C PRO A 130 1.82 -6.47 -14.02
N GLY A 131 1.38 -7.73 -14.24
CA GLY A 131 1.98 -8.89 -13.56
C GLY A 131 1.66 -8.99 -12.07
N LEU A 132 0.62 -8.34 -11.58
CA LEU A 132 0.25 -8.32 -10.17
C LEU A 132 -0.70 -9.46 -9.84
N ASP A 133 -0.61 -10.01 -8.63
CA ASP A 133 -1.73 -10.77 -8.09
C ASP A 133 -2.88 -9.81 -7.66
N PHE A 134 -4.05 -10.35 -7.35
CA PHE A 134 -5.20 -9.53 -6.97
C PHE A 134 -4.96 -8.69 -5.71
N LEU A 135 -4.27 -9.23 -4.72
CA LEU A 135 -4.04 -8.56 -3.45
C LEU A 135 -3.08 -7.38 -3.61
N GLU A 136 -2.00 -7.58 -4.37
CA GLU A 136 -1.06 -6.54 -4.77
C GLU A 136 -1.74 -5.46 -5.60
N ALA A 137 -2.52 -5.85 -6.61
CA ALA A 137 -3.25 -4.92 -7.46
C ALA A 137 -4.28 -4.11 -6.66
N ALA A 138 -5.01 -4.73 -5.74
CA ALA A 138 -5.95 -4.05 -4.85
C ALA A 138 -5.24 -3.02 -3.96
N TYR A 139 -4.06 -3.36 -3.40
CA TYR A 139 -3.26 -2.41 -2.64
C TYR A 139 -2.73 -1.26 -3.50
N MET A 140 -2.12 -1.55 -4.65
CA MET A 140 -1.57 -0.52 -5.53
C MET A 140 -2.66 0.42 -6.04
N PHE A 141 -3.80 -0.13 -6.45
CA PHE A 141 -4.97 0.65 -6.84
C PHE A 141 -5.43 1.57 -5.70
N ALA A 142 -5.53 1.03 -4.49
CA ALA A 142 -5.93 1.80 -3.32
C ALA A 142 -4.92 2.90 -2.95
N TYR A 143 -3.63 2.59 -3.01
CA TYR A 143 -2.53 3.51 -2.71
C TYR A 143 -2.52 4.69 -3.67
N PHE A 144 -2.45 4.45 -4.97
CA PHE A 144 -2.41 5.51 -5.98
C PHE A 144 -3.69 6.35 -6.01
N ARG A 145 -4.85 5.75 -5.72
CA ARG A 145 -6.11 6.49 -5.61
C ARG A 145 -6.06 7.59 -4.54
N THR A 146 -5.21 7.46 -3.51
CA THR A 146 -5.08 8.50 -2.46
C THR A 146 -4.38 9.77 -2.93
N GLU A 147 -3.62 9.69 -4.02
CA GLU A 147 -2.81 10.78 -4.58
C GLU A 147 -3.36 11.28 -5.92
N LEU A 148 -4.46 10.71 -6.41
CA LEU A 148 -5.04 10.99 -7.73
C LEU A 148 -5.48 12.46 -7.84
N ALA A 149 -5.00 13.16 -8.86
CA ALA A 149 -5.46 14.51 -9.19
C ALA A 149 -6.86 14.47 -9.83
N ASN A 150 -7.57 15.62 -9.84
CA ASN A 150 -8.96 15.70 -10.31
C ASN A 150 -9.17 15.28 -11.77
N ASN A 151 -8.14 15.41 -12.61
CA ASN A 151 -8.14 15.06 -14.02
C ASN A 151 -7.48 13.71 -14.32
N GLU A 152 -7.01 13.00 -13.30
CA GLU A 152 -6.43 11.68 -13.46
C GLU A 152 -7.50 10.61 -13.22
N TYR A 153 -7.34 9.47 -13.88
CA TYR A 153 -8.12 8.29 -13.60
C TYR A 153 -7.20 7.10 -13.36
N ILE A 154 -7.70 6.20 -12.52
CA ILE A 154 -7.04 4.94 -12.19
C ILE A 154 -7.96 3.78 -12.56
N ARG A 155 -7.40 2.72 -13.13
CA ARG A 155 -8.11 1.50 -13.49
C ARG A 155 -7.47 0.29 -12.83
N LEU A 156 -8.31 -0.60 -12.31
CA LEU A 156 -7.93 -1.94 -11.88
C LEU A 156 -8.50 -2.92 -12.92
N GLN A 157 -7.64 -3.75 -13.51
CA GLN A 157 -8.04 -4.61 -14.61
C GLN A 157 -7.46 -6.02 -14.45
N LYS A 158 -8.31 -7.03 -14.62
CA LYS A 158 -7.89 -8.43 -14.75
C LYS A 158 -7.45 -8.70 -16.18
N ILE A 159 -6.30 -9.35 -16.35
CA ILE A 159 -5.77 -9.76 -17.65
C ILE A 159 -6.37 -11.11 -18.02
N ALA A 160 -7.07 -11.14 -19.16
CA ALA A 160 -7.57 -12.38 -19.74
C ALA A 160 -6.56 -13.01 -20.72
N THR A 161 -5.86 -12.18 -21.50
CA THR A 161 -4.88 -12.64 -22.49
C THR A 161 -3.83 -11.55 -22.66
N VAL A 162 -2.56 -11.94 -22.68
CA VAL A 162 -1.42 -11.06 -22.94
C VAL A 162 -0.56 -11.68 -24.03
N MET A 163 -0.13 -10.86 -24.98
CA MET A 163 0.84 -11.24 -26.02
C MET A 163 2.00 -10.25 -25.97
N THR A 164 3.20 -10.77 -25.86
CA THR A 164 4.44 -9.98 -25.87
C THR A 164 5.24 -10.37 -27.10
N LEU A 165 5.46 -9.42 -27.99
CA LEU A 165 6.29 -9.57 -29.18
C LEU A 165 7.43 -8.55 -29.09
N THR A 166 8.64 -8.96 -29.46
CA THR A 166 9.79 -8.05 -29.50
C THR A 166 10.19 -7.81 -30.95
N GLY A 167 10.69 -6.60 -31.26
CA GLY A 167 11.13 -6.28 -32.62
C GLY A 167 12.35 -7.07 -33.12
N ALA A 168 12.90 -7.97 -32.30
CA ALA A 168 13.92 -8.93 -32.72
C ALA A 168 13.33 -10.10 -33.54
N ASP A 169 12.02 -10.29 -33.49
CA ASP A 169 11.35 -11.37 -34.20
C ASP A 169 10.91 -10.92 -35.62
N SER A 170 11.83 -11.12 -36.56
CA SER A 170 11.59 -11.46 -37.98
C SER A 170 11.20 -10.43 -39.05
N ASP A 171 10.98 -9.15 -38.77
CA ASP A 171 10.70 -8.14 -39.83
C ASP A 171 11.79 -7.05 -40.00
N GLY A 172 12.99 -7.30 -39.47
CA GLY A 172 14.13 -6.41 -39.69
C GLY A 172 14.57 -6.42 -41.16
N LEU A 173 14.46 -5.26 -41.83
CA LEU A 173 15.17 -4.98 -43.08
C LEU A 173 16.59 -5.53 -42.98
N GLN A 174 16.92 -6.51 -43.81
CA GLN A 174 18.27 -7.06 -43.89
C GLN A 174 19.24 -5.90 -44.18
N PRO A 175 20.36 -5.77 -43.43
CA PRO A 175 21.34 -4.74 -43.73
C PRO A 175 21.84 -4.94 -45.17
N ILE A 176 21.79 -3.87 -45.97
CA ILE A 176 22.35 -3.88 -47.33
C ILE A 176 23.83 -4.24 -47.17
N ALA A 177 24.23 -5.39 -47.71
CA ALA A 177 25.63 -5.77 -47.78
C ALA A 177 26.36 -4.69 -48.60
N SER A 178 27.24 -3.93 -47.94
CA SER A 178 28.06 -2.90 -48.58
C SER A 178 28.93 -3.52 -49.67
N LEU A 179 28.63 -3.17 -50.93
CA LEU A 179 29.55 -2.45 -51.84
C LEU A 179 31.06 -2.64 -51.65
#